data_AF-A0A1I4KWM5-F1
#
_entry.id   AF-A0A1I4KWM5-F1
#
_cell.length_a   1.000
_cell.length_b   1.000
_cell.length_c   1.000
_cell.angle_alpha   90.00
_cell.angle_beta   90.00
_cell.angle_gamma   90.00
#
_symmetry.space_group_name_H-M   'P 1'
#
loop_
_entity.id
_entity.type
_entity.pdbx_description
1 polymer ?
#
loop_
_entity_poly.entity_id
_entity_poly.type
_entity_poly.pdbx_seq_one_letter_code
_entity_poly.pdbx_strand_id
1 'polypeptide(L)'
;MAYQPKVINAEIVSNNPKNGLFEVVVNLKDRTSCRLIYEKKADNATPFASHINRLLNEPCPICRKDFLCDCMTKYKEDISEQALELVGTP
;
A
#
# COMPACT_ATOMS: atom_id res chain seq x y z
N MET A 1 0.92 18.87 -12.55
CA MET A 1 -0.15 18.19 -11.77
C MET A 1 0.54 17.16 -10.90
N ALA A 2 0.46 17.30 -9.58
CA ALA A 2 0.98 16.28 -8.67
C ALA A 2 0.07 15.05 -8.72
N TYR A 3 0.64 13.85 -8.80
CA TYR A 3 -0.12 12.61 -8.68
C TYR A 3 -0.75 12.57 -7.28
N GLN A 4 -2.06 12.33 -7.21
CA GLN A 4 -2.83 12.24 -5.97
C GLN A 4 -3.46 10.85 -5.90
N PRO A 5 -2.82 9.89 -5.22
CA PRO A 5 -3.36 8.55 -5.11
C PRO A 5 -4.61 8.56 -4.24
N LYS A 6 -5.68 7.95 -4.75
CA LYS A 6 -6.93 7.76 -4.02
C LYS A 6 -7.26 6.28 -3.92
N VAL A 7 -7.34 5.76 -2.69
CA VAL A 7 -7.71 4.37 -2.41
C VAL A 7 -9.23 4.23 -2.54
N ILE A 8 -9.67 3.26 -3.35
CA ILE A 8 -11.09 2.95 -3.54
C ILE A 8 -11.50 1.67 -2.82
N ASN A 9 -10.56 0.73 -2.66
CA ASN A 9 -10.78 -0.53 -1.97
C ASN A 9 -9.47 -0.98 -1.32
N ALA A 10 -9.57 -1.63 -0.17
CA ALA A 10 -8.42 -2.13 0.56
C ALA A 10 -8.83 -3.42 1.27
N GLU A 11 -7.99 -4.46 1.16
CA GLU A 11 -8.29 -5.80 1.64
C GLU A 11 -7.05 -6.42 2.29
N ILE A 12 -7.19 -6.98 3.49
CA ILE A 12 -6.12 -7.74 4.14
C ILE A 12 -6.01 -9.09 3.45
N VAL A 13 -4.89 -9.34 2.78
CA VAL A 13 -4.64 -10.62 2.07
C VAL A 13 -3.83 -11.60 2.89
N SER A 14 -3.02 -11.11 3.83
CA SER A 14 -2.17 -11.94 4.68
C SER A 14 -2.06 -11.30 6.05
N ASN A 15 -2.24 -12.09 7.10
CA ASN A 15 -1.96 -11.67 8.46
C ASN A 15 -1.15 -12.77 9.13
N ASN A 16 0.09 -12.45 9.49
CA ASN A 16 0.96 -13.33 10.25
C ASN A 16 1.13 -12.79 11.68
N PRO A 17 0.27 -13.20 12.63
CA PRO A 17 0.31 -12.70 13.99
C PRO A 17 1.57 -13.12 14.76
N LYS A 18 2.32 -14.14 14.30
CA LYS A 18 3.58 -14.56 14.95
C LYS A 18 4.73 -13.59 14.71
N ASN A 19 4.77 -12.96 13.55
CA ASN A 19 5.82 -12.01 13.18
C ASN A 19 5.35 -10.55 13.26
N GLY A 20 4.07 -10.30 13.53
CA GLY A 20 3.48 -8.97 13.52
C GLY A 20 3.42 -8.36 12.11
N LEU A 21 3.47 -9.18 11.06
CA LEU A 21 3.45 -8.74 9.67
C LEU A 21 2.05 -8.96 9.10
N PHE A 22 1.49 -7.95 8.45
CA PHE A 22 0.28 -8.13 7.65
C PHE A 22 0.40 -7.41 6.32
N GLU A 23 -0.24 -7.96 5.30
CA GLU A 23 -0.21 -7.45 3.94
C GLU A 23 -1.61 -7.00 3.56
N VAL A 24 -1.70 -5.80 3.01
CA VAL A 24 -2.94 -5.21 2.52
C VAL A 24 -2.80 -4.98 1.03
N VAL A 25 -3.72 -5.51 0.24
CA VAL A 25 -3.85 -5.15 -1.18
C VAL A 25 -4.81 -3.98 -1.27
N VAL A 26 -4.36 -2.91 -1.90
CA VAL A 26 -5.12 -1.70 -2.14
C VAL A 26 -5.36 -1.52 -3.63
N ASN A 27 -6.58 -1.15 -3.98
CA ASN A 27 -6.96 -0.76 -5.31
C ASN A 27 -7.15 0.76 -5.33
N LEU A 28 -6.50 1.41 -6.30
CA LEU A 28 -6.56 2.85 -6.48
C LEU A 28 -7.57 3.20 -7.58
N LYS A 29 -8.04 4.45 -7.55
CA LYS A 29 -8.98 4.98 -8.56
C LYS A 29 -8.45 4.86 -10.00
N ASP A 30 -7.13 4.87 -10.17
CA ASP A 30 -6.47 4.77 -11.47
C ASP A 30 -6.43 3.35 -12.03
N ARG A 31 -7.15 2.40 -11.38
CA ARG A 31 -7.13 0.93 -11.63
C ARG A 31 -5.84 0.22 -11.21
N THR A 32 -4.86 0.98 -10.72
CA THR A 32 -3.62 0.43 -10.21
C THR A 32 -3.85 -0.27 -8.88
N SER A 33 -3.39 -1.51 -8.78
CA SER A 33 -3.36 -2.25 -7.52
C SER A 33 -1.96 -2.20 -6.91
N CYS A 34 -1.88 -1.95 -5.60
CA CYS A 34 -0.64 -2.00 -4.83
C CYS A 34 -0.79 -2.96 -3.67
N ARG A 35 0.31 -3.56 -3.25
CA ARG A 35 0.43 -4.35 -2.03
C ARG A 35 1.27 -3.56 -1.04
N LEU A 36 0.68 -3.26 0.10
CA LEU A 36 1.33 -2.67 1.25
C LEU A 36 1.69 -3.77 2.23
N ILE A 37 2.93 -3.75 2.71
CA ILE A 37 3.40 -4.62 3.77
C ILE A 37 3.51 -3.76 5.02
N TYR A 38 2.80 -4.18 6.06
CA TYR A 38 2.80 -3.54 7.36
C TYR A 38 3.52 -4.40 8.37
N GLU A 39 4.25 -3.73 9.26
CA GLU A 39 4.91 -4.38 10.37
C GLU A 39 4.44 -3.73 11.68
N LYS A 40 4.15 -4.58 12.65
CA LYS A 40 3.83 -4.21 14.02
C LYS A 40 5.03 -4.54 14.88
N LYS A 41 5.85 -3.53 15.20
CA LYS A 41 6.87 -3.68 16.25
C LYS A 41 6.17 -3.84 17.58
N ALA A 42 6.67 -4.76 18.42
CA ALA A 42 6.11 -5.05 19.75
C ALA A 42 6.00 -3.82 20.67
N ASP A 43 6.72 -2.73 20.37
CA ASP A 43 6.76 -1.48 21.14
C ASP A 43 5.73 -0.43 20.65
N ASN A 44 5.29 -0.49 19.39
CA ASN A 44 4.40 0.50 18.79
C ASN A 44 3.00 -0.06 18.61
N ALA A 45 2.00 0.55 19.25
CA ALA A 45 0.60 0.25 19.04
C ALA A 45 0.14 0.55 17.59
N THR A 46 0.86 1.41 16.87
CA THR A 46 0.57 1.81 15.48
C THR A 46 1.34 0.97 14.45
N PRO A 47 0.64 0.28 13.54
CA PRO A 47 1.29 -0.44 12.45
C PRO A 47 1.88 0.55 11.44
N PHE A 48 3.12 0.31 10.99
CA PHE A 48 3.77 1.13 9.96
C PHE A 48 3.89 0.36 8.64
N ALA A 49 3.61 1.01 7.52
CA ALA A 49 3.85 0.43 6.20
C ALA A 49 5.36 0.42 5.91
N SER A 50 6.00 -0.75 5.94
CA SER A 50 7.42 -0.85 5.61
C SER A 50 7.64 -0.71 4.11
N HIS A 51 6.88 -1.46 3.32
CA HIS A 51 7.06 -1.55 1.87
C HIS A 51 5.75 -1.35 1.10
N ILE A 52 5.88 -0.77 -0.10
CA ILE A 52 4.81 -0.69 -1.10
C ILE A 52 5.31 -1.33 -2.39
N ASN A 53 4.57 -2.31 -2.90
CA ASN A 53 4.86 -2.97 -4.16
C ASN A 53 3.67 -2.80 -5.09
N ARG A 54 3.91 -2.31 -6.31
CA ARG A 54 2.86 -2.28 -7.33
C ARG A 54 2.65 -3.69 -7.87
N LEU A 55 1.40 -4.09 -8.01
CA LEU A 55 1.05 -5.27 -8.80
C LEU A 55 1.18 -4.84 -10.26
N LEU A 56 2.14 -5.43 -10.97
CA LEU A 56 2.62 -5.05 -12.30
C LEU A 56 1.61 -5.29 -13.44
N ASN A 57 0.32 -5.10 -13.16
CA ASN A 57 -0.79 -5.33 -14.09
C ASN A 57 -1.00 -4.12 -15.01
N GLU A 58 -0.64 -2.92 -14.55
CA GLU A 58 -0.85 -1.66 -15.29
C GLU A 58 0.42 -0.80 -15.33
N PRO A 59 0.64 -0.02 -16.40
CA PRO A 59 1.76 0.91 -16.48
C PRO A 59 1.69 1.98 -15.38
N CYS A 60 2.84 2.53 -14.98
CA CYS A 60 2.86 3.51 -13.89
C CYS A 60 2.06 4.77 -14.24
N PRO A 61 1.11 5.21 -13.39
CA PRO A 61 0.37 6.44 -13.64
C PRO A 61 1.25 7.70 -13.54
N ILE A 62 2.41 7.61 -12.88
CA ILE A 62 3.34 8.73 -12.66
C ILE A 62 4.32 8.87 -13.83
N CYS A 63 5.08 7.82 -14.15
CA CYS A 63 6.16 7.90 -15.13
C CYS A 63 5.85 7.25 -16.48
N ARG A 64 4.80 6.41 -16.56
CA ARG A 64 4.46 5.57 -17.73
C ARG A 64 5.60 4.71 -18.30
N LYS A 65 6.73 4.63 -17.59
CA LYS A 65 7.93 3.86 -17.98
C LYS A 65 7.98 2.59 -17.17
N ASP A 66 7.83 1.47 -17.86
CA ASP A 66 8.05 0.11 -17.39
C ASP A 66 7.41 -0.28 -16.05
N PHE A 67 7.38 -1.57 -15.78
CA PHE A 67 6.78 -2.10 -14.56
C PHE A 67 7.70 -1.91 -13.34
N LEU A 68 9.00 -1.66 -13.54
CA LEU A 68 10.03 -1.65 -12.49
C LEU A 68 10.30 -0.29 -11.81
N CYS A 69 9.38 0.67 -11.89
CA CYS A 69 9.63 2.00 -11.30
C CYS A 69 9.22 2.09 -9.81
N ASP A 70 10.03 2.80 -9.01
CA ASP A 70 9.75 3.09 -7.60
C ASP A 70 8.97 4.40 -7.37
N CYS A 71 8.30 4.93 -8.40
CA CYS A 71 7.61 6.22 -8.30
C CYS A 71 6.52 6.24 -7.21
N MET A 72 5.95 5.07 -6.88
CA MET A 72 4.90 4.92 -5.87
C MET A 72 5.40 5.01 -4.44
N THR A 73 6.70 4.77 -4.20
CA THR A 73 7.30 4.77 -2.86
C THR A 73 7.16 6.12 -2.17
N LYS A 74 7.17 7.22 -2.95
CA LYS A 74 6.97 8.58 -2.44
C LYS A 74 5.58 8.82 -1.85
N TYR A 75 4.59 8.04 -2.28
CA TYR A 75 3.20 8.15 -1.85
C TYR A 75 2.79 7.02 -0.91
N LYS A 76 3.75 6.24 -0.42
CA LYS A 76 3.49 5.10 0.48
C LYS A 76 2.69 5.54 1.70
N GLU A 77 3.06 6.68 2.30
CA GLU A 77 2.43 7.18 3.53
C GLU A 77 0.98 7.59 3.26
N ASP A 78 0.71 8.39 2.22
CA ASP A 78 -0.65 8.80 1.85
C ASP A 78 -1.57 7.60 1.53
N ILE A 79 -1.04 6.59 0.82
CA ILE A 79 -1.80 5.39 0.47
C ILE A 79 -2.02 4.53 1.72
N SER A 80 -1.00 4.43 2.57
CA SER A 80 -1.07 3.67 3.82
C SER A 80 -2.10 4.24 4.78
N GLU A 81 -2.16 5.56 4.93
CA GLU A 81 -3.14 6.24 5.78
C GLU A 81 -4.57 5.94 5.31
N GLN A 82 -4.85 6.18 4.02
CA GLN A 82 -6.17 5.88 3.42
C GLN A 82 -6.54 4.40 3.51
N ALA A 83 -5.57 3.49 3.38
CA ALA A 83 -5.81 2.06 3.48
C ALA A 83 -6.15 1.63 4.92
N LEU A 84 -5.44 2.17 5.91
CA LEU A 84 -5.73 1.89 7.32
C LEU A 84 -7.09 2.46 7.74
N GLU A 85 -7.51 3.60 7.21
CA GLU A 85 -8.85 4.15 7.43
C GLU A 85 -9.97 3.24 6.89
N LEU A 86 -9.75 2.59 5.74
CA LEU A 86 -10.75 1.73 5.10
C LEU A 86 -10.85 0.34 5.72
N VAL A 87 -9.71 -0.25 6.07
CA VAL A 87 -9.63 -1.65 6.52
C VAL A 87 -9.77 -1.76 8.04
N GLY A 88 -9.39 -0.71 8.77
CA GLY A 88 -9.11 -0.80 10.20
C GLY A 88 -7.83 -1.59 10.49
N THR A 89 -7.27 -1.40 11.68
CA THR A 89 -6.17 -2.24 12.18
C THR A 89 -6.73 -3.59 12.65
N PRO A 90 -6.23 -4.74 12.15
CA PRO A 90 -6.61 -6.05 12.67
C PRO A 90 -6.11 -6.28 14.12
#